data_AF-A0A673GFR6-F1
#
_entry.id   AF-A0A673GFR6-F1
#
_cell.length_a   1.000
_cell.length_b   1.000
_cell.length_c   1.000
_cell.angle_alpha   90.00
_cell.angle_beta   90.00
_cell.angle_gamma   90.00
#
_symmetry.space_group_name_H-M   'P 1'
#
loop_
_entity.id
_entity.type
_entity.pdbx_description
1 polymer ?
#
loop_
_entity_poly.entity_id
_entity_poly.type
_entity_poly.pdbx_seq_one_letter_code
_entity_poly.pdbx_strand_id
1 'polypeptide(L)'
;MSTELDVFVGNTTVLDEDVYQLWLDGHTVSDAVRIRMEAGALQECEANAEVLHSDTMDQFRTFQMCERLLQSPSKVANQLLFQIPPHRQTMLIERYYEFDSVFAREVLGKKLSKGTKKDLDDISSKTGIALKCCRRQQCCFTEMLSVCNTYK
;
A
#
# COMPACT_ATOMS: atom_id res chain seq x y z
N MET A 1 24.94 19.44 -21.09
CA MET A 1 23.83 18.52 -20.73
C MET A 1 24.42 17.14 -20.61
N SER A 2 24.93 16.82 -19.43
CA SER A 2 25.40 15.47 -19.09
C SER A 2 24.17 14.60 -18.86
N THR A 3 23.88 13.73 -19.83
CA THR A 3 22.91 12.65 -19.66
C THR A 3 23.49 11.69 -18.61
N GLU A 4 23.01 11.76 -17.37
CA GLU A 4 23.23 10.71 -16.39
C GLU A 4 22.60 9.43 -16.93
N LEU A 5 23.46 8.47 -17.28
CA LEU A 5 23.08 7.18 -17.83
C LEU A 5 23.17 6.19 -16.68
N ASP A 6 22.08 6.09 -15.91
CA ASP A 6 21.95 5.13 -14.82
C ASP A 6 21.65 3.74 -15.39
N VAL A 7 22.71 2.96 -15.63
CA VAL A 7 22.61 1.54 -16.00
C VAL A 7 22.64 0.72 -14.72
N PHE A 8 21.46 0.27 -14.27
CA PHE A 8 21.36 -0.77 -13.25
C PHE A 8 20.93 -2.09 -13.88
N VAL A 9 21.71 -3.15 -13.65
CA VAL A 9 21.32 -4.53 -13.95
C VAL A 9 20.72 -5.10 -12.67
N GLY A 10 19.39 -5.12 -12.60
CA GLY A 10 18.63 -5.71 -11.50
C GLY A 10 17.47 -6.53 -12.06
N ASN A 11 16.99 -7.50 -11.28
CA ASN A 11 15.77 -8.21 -11.64
C ASN A 11 14.60 -7.24 -11.46
N THR A 12 13.78 -7.04 -12.50
CA THR A 12 12.53 -6.27 -12.39
C THR A 12 11.73 -6.85 -11.23
N THR A 13 11.41 -6.03 -10.23
CA THR A 13 10.62 -6.49 -9.09
C THR A 13 9.22 -6.84 -9.58
N VAL A 14 8.92 -8.13 -9.66
CA VAL A 14 7.58 -8.61 -9.98
C VAL A 14 6.72 -8.43 -8.73
N LEU A 15 5.77 -7.52 -8.83
CA LEU A 15 4.76 -7.25 -7.81
C LEU A 15 3.42 -7.79 -8.30
N ASP A 16 2.76 -8.58 -7.48
CA ASP A 16 1.42 -9.08 -7.75
C ASP A 16 0.40 -8.03 -7.26
N GLU A 17 -0.50 -7.62 -8.15
CA GLU A 17 -1.48 -6.57 -7.85
C GLU A 17 -2.53 -7.04 -6.84
N ASP A 18 -2.92 -8.31 -6.89
CA ASP A 18 -3.94 -8.87 -6.00
C ASP A 18 -3.38 -9.02 -4.59
N VAL A 19 -2.12 -9.45 -4.47
CA VAL A 19 -1.42 -9.53 -3.18
C VAL A 19 -1.21 -8.13 -2.60
N TYR A 20 -0.97 -7.13 -3.45
CA TYR A 20 -0.86 -5.74 -3.01
C TYR A 20 -2.20 -5.23 -2.45
N GLN A 21 -3.33 -5.51 -3.11
CA GLN A 21 -4.65 -5.16 -2.57
C GLN A 21 -4.90 -5.82 -1.21
N LEU A 22 -4.63 -7.12 -1.07
CA LEU A 22 -4.78 -7.82 0.21
C LEU A 22 -3.92 -7.19 1.33
N TRP A 23 -2.71 -6.72 0.98
CA TRP A 23 -1.85 -6.01 1.91
C TRP A 23 -2.38 -4.62 2.30
N LEU A 24 -2.99 -3.89 1.36
CA LEU A 24 -3.63 -2.59 1.58
C LEU A 24 -4.88 -2.71 2.45
N ASP A 25 -5.67 -3.75 2.23
CA ASP A 25 -6.86 -4.10 3.03
C ASP A 25 -6.51 -4.52 4.46
N GLY A 26 -5.22 -4.77 4.71
CA GLY A 26 -4.70 -5.06 6.05
C GLY A 26 -4.83 -6.53 6.45
N HIS A 27 -5.01 -7.44 5.49
CA HIS A 27 -4.96 -8.87 5.75
C HIS A 27 -3.59 -9.28 6.29
N THR A 28 -3.57 -10.35 7.09
CA THR A 28 -2.32 -10.98 7.52
C THR A 28 -1.73 -11.82 6.37
N VAL A 29 -0.45 -12.17 6.44
CA VAL A 29 0.17 -13.09 5.47
C VAL A 29 -0.62 -14.38 5.38
N SER A 30 -1.02 -14.95 6.52
CA SER A 30 -1.80 -16.19 6.57
C SER A 30 -3.19 -16.05 5.94
N ASP A 31 -3.88 -14.94 6.19
CA ASP A 31 -5.18 -14.68 5.55
C ASP A 31 -5.04 -14.48 4.04
N ALA A 32 -4.03 -13.73 3.61
CA ALA A 32 -3.75 -13.50 2.19
C ALA A 32 -3.41 -14.81 1.46
N VAL A 33 -2.61 -15.69 2.08
CA VAL A 33 -2.30 -17.01 1.54
C VAL A 33 -3.57 -17.86 1.41
N ARG A 34 -4.44 -17.87 2.44
CA ARG A 34 -5.72 -18.58 2.36
C ARG A 34 -6.59 -18.07 1.22
N ILE A 35 -6.72 -16.75 1.07
CA ILE A 35 -7.52 -16.13 0.00
C ILE A 35 -6.94 -16.48 -1.38
N ARG A 36 -5.61 -16.43 -1.55
CA ARG A 36 -4.95 -16.84 -2.80
C ARG A 36 -5.18 -18.32 -3.12
N MET A 37 -5.18 -19.18 -2.10
CA MET A 37 -5.47 -20.61 -2.27
C MET A 37 -6.92 -20.84 -2.71
N GLU A 38 -7.88 -20.17 -2.08
CA GLU A 38 -9.31 -20.24 -2.43
C GLU A 38 -9.59 -19.67 -3.83
N ALA A 39 -8.81 -18.67 -4.26
CA ALA A 39 -8.86 -18.10 -5.62
C ALA A 39 -8.25 -19.01 -6.70
N GLY A 40 -7.63 -20.14 -6.33
CA GLY A 40 -7.08 -21.11 -7.28
C GLY A 40 -5.61 -20.92 -7.65
N ALA A 41 -4.84 -20.10 -6.92
CA ALA A 41 -3.43 -19.83 -7.24
C ALA A 41 -2.54 -21.09 -7.28
N LEU A 42 -2.90 -22.13 -6.52
CA LEU A 42 -2.19 -23.42 -6.55
C LEU A 42 -2.37 -24.19 -7.87
N GLN A 43 -3.49 -23.95 -8.54
CA GLN A 43 -3.88 -24.63 -9.78
C GLN A 43 -3.24 -24.00 -11.01
N GLU A 44 -2.90 -22.71 -10.93
CA GLU A 44 -2.22 -21.97 -12.01
C GLU A 44 -0.70 -22.16 -12.00
N CYS A 45 -0.09 -22.43 -10.84
CA CYS A 45 1.37 -22.44 -10.68
C CYS A 45 2.02 -23.81 -10.41
N GLU A 46 1.28 -24.92 -10.32
CA GLU A 46 1.80 -26.23 -9.84
C GLU A 46 2.66 -26.11 -8.55
N ALA A 47 2.43 -25.07 -7.77
CA ALA A 47 3.29 -24.68 -6.66
C ALA A 47 2.79 -25.30 -5.35
N ASN A 48 3.73 -25.66 -4.48
CA ASN A 48 3.38 -26.15 -3.14
C ASN A 48 2.87 -24.99 -2.26
N ALA A 49 1.98 -25.29 -1.32
CA ALA A 49 1.43 -24.34 -0.35
C ALA A 49 2.51 -23.55 0.42
N GLU A 50 3.64 -24.20 0.71
CA GLU A 50 4.80 -23.56 1.36
C GLU A 50 5.47 -22.50 0.48
N VAL A 51 5.54 -22.74 -0.83
CA VAL A 51 6.13 -21.81 -1.80
C VAL A 51 5.23 -20.58 -1.92
N LEU A 52 3.91 -20.77 -2.01
CA LEU A 52 2.94 -19.66 -2.03
C LEU A 52 3.03 -18.82 -0.76
N HIS A 53 3.18 -19.45 0.40
CA HIS A 53 3.36 -18.73 1.67
C HIS A 53 4.66 -17.91 1.68
N SER A 54 5.77 -18.48 1.22
CA SER A 54 7.04 -17.75 1.13
C SER A 54 6.93 -16.56 0.17
N ASP A 55 6.34 -16.76 -1.01
CA ASP A 55 6.13 -15.69 -1.99
C ASP A 55 5.28 -14.55 -1.42
N THR A 56 4.10 -14.86 -0.83
CA THR A 56 3.25 -13.84 -0.19
C THR A 56 4.02 -13.09 0.90
N MET A 57 4.81 -13.81 1.71
CA MET A 57 5.59 -13.20 2.78
C MET A 57 6.66 -12.24 2.25
N ASP A 58 7.38 -12.61 1.20
CA ASP A 58 8.43 -11.79 0.61
C ASP A 58 7.85 -10.57 -0.13
N GLN A 59 6.69 -10.72 -0.77
CA GLN A 59 5.95 -9.59 -1.33
C GLN A 59 5.47 -8.63 -0.24
N PHE A 60 4.92 -9.14 0.87
CA PHE A 60 4.51 -8.30 2.02
C PHE A 60 5.68 -7.51 2.61
N ARG A 61 6.86 -8.12 2.72
CA ARG A 61 8.10 -7.43 3.15
C ARG A 61 8.49 -6.34 2.15
N THR A 62 8.40 -6.64 0.86
CA THR A 62 8.70 -5.68 -0.21
C THR A 62 7.75 -4.49 -0.15
N PHE A 63 6.44 -4.72 -0.01
CA PHE A 63 5.44 -3.65 0.15
C PHE A 63 5.70 -2.80 1.39
N GLN A 64 6.09 -3.40 2.51
CA GLN A 64 6.45 -2.66 3.72
C GLN A 64 7.70 -1.78 3.53
N MET A 65 8.66 -2.21 2.72
CA MET A 65 9.81 -1.37 2.35
C MET A 65 9.37 -0.22 1.43
N CYS A 66 8.48 -0.49 0.48
CA CYS A 66 7.90 0.52 -0.42
C CYS A 66 7.00 1.53 0.31
N GLU A 67 6.34 1.16 1.41
CA GLU A 67 5.43 2.02 2.17
C GLU A 67 6.08 3.34 2.59
N ARG A 68 7.34 3.31 3.01
CA ARG A 68 8.10 4.53 3.37
C ARG A 68 8.34 5.45 2.18
N LEU A 69 8.42 4.90 0.99
CA LEU A 69 8.54 5.67 -0.25
C LEU A 69 7.18 6.22 -0.66
N LEU A 70 6.12 5.41 -0.57
CA LEU A 70 4.76 5.78 -0.91
C LEU A 70 4.19 6.89 -0.02
N GLN A 71 4.68 7.04 1.22
CA GLN A 71 4.38 8.19 2.07
C GLN A 71 4.82 9.52 1.44
N SER A 72 5.86 9.54 0.62
CA SER A 72 6.33 10.76 -0.04
C SER A 72 6.46 10.53 -1.54
N PRO A 73 5.49 10.96 -2.36
CA PRO A 73 5.47 10.69 -3.80
C PRO A 73 6.75 11.16 -4.52
N SER A 74 7.36 12.25 -4.05
CA SER A 74 8.65 12.77 -4.57
C SER A 74 9.84 11.82 -4.37
N LYS A 75 9.77 10.91 -3.39
CA LYS A 75 10.79 9.89 -3.13
C LYS A 75 10.59 8.62 -3.94
N VAL A 76 9.37 8.34 -4.42
CA VAL A 76 9.08 7.18 -5.28
C VAL A 76 9.77 7.35 -6.64
N ALA A 77 9.73 8.55 -7.22
CA ALA A 77 10.32 8.84 -8.52
C ALA A 77 11.86 8.89 -8.53
N ASN A 78 12.49 9.18 -7.38
CA ASN A 78 13.94 9.34 -7.26
C ASN A 78 14.63 8.14 -6.57
N GLN A 79 13.92 7.02 -6.40
CA GLN A 79 14.45 5.87 -5.68
C GLN A 79 15.29 4.97 -6.59
N LEU A 80 16.50 4.61 -6.11
CA LEU A 80 17.43 3.68 -6.78
C LEU A 80 17.36 2.25 -6.23
N LEU A 81 16.68 2.00 -5.10
CA LEU A 81 16.64 0.68 -4.46
C LEU A 81 15.74 -0.35 -5.15
N PHE A 82 14.70 0.08 -5.87
CA PHE A 82 13.76 -0.84 -6.52
C PHE A 82 13.65 -0.53 -8.01
N GLN A 83 13.90 -1.52 -8.85
CA GLN A 83 13.63 -1.43 -10.29
C GLN A 83 12.15 -1.68 -10.58
N ILE A 84 11.32 -0.70 -10.22
CA ILE A 84 9.89 -0.73 -10.50
C ILE A 84 9.65 0.09 -11.78
N PRO A 85 9.08 -0.49 -12.84
CA PRO A 85 8.72 0.24 -14.05
C PRO A 85 7.80 1.44 -13.75
N PRO A 86 7.89 2.56 -14.49
CA PRO A 86 7.08 3.75 -14.22
C PRO A 86 5.57 3.48 -14.13
N HIS A 87 5.03 2.62 -15.01
CA HIS A 87 3.61 2.26 -14.97
C HIS A 87 3.20 1.57 -13.66
N ARG A 88 4.07 0.72 -13.09
CA ARG A 88 3.82 0.07 -11.81
C ARG A 88 3.96 1.05 -10.66
N GLN A 89 4.87 2.02 -10.74
CA GLN A 89 4.98 3.08 -9.73
C GLN A 89 3.68 3.89 -9.66
N THR A 90 3.14 4.28 -10.81
CA THR A 90 1.85 4.98 -10.88
C THR A 90 0.74 4.15 -10.26
N MET A 91 0.59 2.88 -10.62
CA MET A 91 -0.42 1.99 -10.05
C MET A 91 -0.28 1.85 -8.52
N LEU A 92 0.95 1.66 -8.02
CA LEU A 92 1.21 1.56 -6.58
C LEU A 92 0.80 2.84 -5.82
N ILE A 93 1.11 4.01 -6.38
CA ILE A 93 0.75 5.30 -5.80
C ILE A 93 -0.76 5.50 -5.84
N GLU A 94 -1.41 5.29 -6.99
CA GLU A 94 -2.85 5.47 -7.17
C GLU A 94 -3.63 4.62 -6.16
N ARG A 95 -3.30 3.33 -6.06
CA ARG A 95 -3.93 2.41 -5.10
C ARG A 95 -3.60 2.73 -3.65
N TYR A 96 -2.39 3.23 -3.37
CA TYR A 96 -2.00 3.62 -2.01
C TYR A 96 -2.77 4.85 -1.52
N TYR A 97 -3.01 5.82 -2.40
CA TYR A 97 -3.75 7.05 -2.10
C TYR A 97 -5.26 6.95 -2.35
N GLU A 98 -5.76 5.80 -2.81
CA GLU A 98 -7.18 5.53 -2.91
C GLU A 98 -7.83 5.55 -1.52
N PHE A 99 -8.86 6.40 -1.38
CA PHE A 99 -9.63 6.56 -0.16
C PHE A 99 -10.89 5.71 -0.21
N ASP A 100 -11.20 5.04 0.89
CA ASP A 100 -12.49 4.40 1.05
C ASP A 100 -13.57 5.48 1.26
N SER A 101 -14.63 5.44 0.47
CA SER A 101 -15.73 6.42 0.55
C SER A 101 -16.41 6.46 1.93
N VAL A 102 -16.50 5.32 2.61
CA VAL A 102 -17.06 5.19 3.96
C VAL A 102 -16.13 5.85 4.97
N PHE A 103 -14.82 5.63 4.86
CA PHE A 103 -13.81 6.29 5.70
C PHE A 103 -13.79 7.80 5.47
N ALA A 104 -13.74 8.25 4.21
CA ALA A 104 -13.71 9.66 3.85
C ALA A 104 -14.94 10.41 4.39
N ARG A 105 -16.14 9.82 4.29
CA ARG A 105 -17.37 10.39 4.86
C ARG A 105 -17.27 10.56 6.37
N GLU A 106 -16.72 9.56 7.06
CA GLU A 106 -16.62 9.58 8.53
C GLU A 106 -15.57 10.57 9.04
N VAL A 107 -14.48 10.72 8.29
CA VAL A 107 -13.40 11.68 8.57
C VAL A 107 -13.81 13.11 8.23
N LEU A 108 -14.50 13.35 7.11
CA LEU A 108 -14.99 14.68 6.74
C LEU A 108 -16.10 15.18 7.68
N GLY A 109 -16.88 14.25 8.25
CA GLY A 109 -17.95 14.56 9.20
C GLY A 109 -17.47 14.90 10.62
N LYS A 110 -16.23 14.55 10.98
CA LYS A 110 -15.67 14.80 12.32
C LYS A 110 -14.46 15.74 12.22
N LYS A 111 -14.44 16.82 13.00
CA LYS A 111 -13.19 17.57 13.21
C LYS A 111 -12.20 16.64 13.91
N LEU A 112 -11.24 16.11 13.15
CA LEU A 112 -10.13 15.32 13.67
C LEU A 112 -9.31 16.17 14.64
N SER A 113 -9.72 16.17 15.90
CA SER A 113 -8.99 16.78 17.02
C SER A 113 -7.90 15.83 17.50
N LYS A 114 -7.00 16.31 18.37
CA LYS A 114 -5.77 15.67 18.88
C LYS A 114 -5.97 14.28 19.57
N GLY A 115 -7.18 13.71 19.58
CA GLY A 115 -7.53 12.36 20.09
C GLY A 115 -7.51 11.25 19.02
N THR A 116 -6.76 11.48 17.95
CA THR A 116 -6.79 10.78 16.67
C THR A 116 -6.72 9.24 16.72
N LYS A 117 -6.00 8.64 17.66
CA LYS A 117 -5.82 7.18 17.72
C LYS A 117 -7.10 6.45 18.13
N LYS A 118 -7.86 6.99 19.10
CA LYS A 118 -9.11 6.39 19.57
C LYS A 118 -10.22 6.55 18.54
N ASP A 119 -10.26 7.70 17.87
CA ASP A 119 -11.21 7.95 16.78
C ASP A 119 -11.01 6.96 15.61
N LEU A 120 -9.75 6.58 15.31
CA LEU A 120 -9.46 5.56 14.30
C LEU A 120 -9.90 4.14 14.70
N ASP A 121 -9.68 3.75 15.96
CA ASP A 121 -10.14 2.45 16.49
C ASP A 121 -11.69 2.37 16.42
N ASP A 122 -12.37 3.48 16.74
CA ASP A 122 -13.84 3.60 16.65
C ASP A 122 -14.32 3.55 15.19
N ILE A 123 -13.63 4.22 14.25
CA ILE A 123 -13.94 4.17 12.82
C ILE A 123 -13.75 2.74 12.29
N SER A 124 -12.62 2.09 12.61
CA SER A 124 -12.35 0.70 12.22
C SER A 124 -13.45 -0.24 12.72
N SER A 125 -13.87 -0.09 13.98
CA SER A 125 -14.94 -0.90 14.57
C SER A 125 -16.31 -0.65 13.92
N LYS A 126 -16.57 0.59 13.48
CA LYS A 126 -17.84 0.99 12.87
C LYS A 126 -17.94 0.63 11.38
N THR A 127 -16.84 0.74 10.63
CA THR A 127 -16.82 0.52 9.18
C THR A 127 -16.40 -0.90 8.80
N GLY A 128 -15.77 -1.63 9.73
CA GLY A 128 -15.18 -2.95 9.44
C GLY A 128 -13.86 -2.87 8.66
N ILE A 129 -13.36 -1.67 8.37
CA ILE A 129 -12.08 -1.47 7.70
C ILE A 129 -10.94 -1.78 8.68
N ALA A 130 -9.91 -2.49 8.21
CA ALA A 130 -8.76 -2.81 9.04
C ALA A 130 -8.07 -1.54 9.55
N LEU A 131 -7.64 -1.56 10.81
CA LEU A 131 -7.00 -0.42 11.47
C LEU A 131 -5.78 0.09 10.69
N LYS A 132 -5.01 -0.81 10.07
CA LYS A 132 -3.85 -0.47 9.23
C LYS A 132 -4.28 0.42 8.05
N CYS A 133 -5.37 0.06 7.38
CA CYS A 133 -5.92 0.83 6.27
C CYS A 133 -6.45 2.20 6.73
N CYS A 134 -7.17 2.26 7.86
CA CYS A 134 -7.61 3.52 8.46
C CYS A 134 -6.44 4.47 8.78
N ARG A 135 -5.33 3.95 9.33
CA ARG A 135 -4.11 4.73 9.61
C ARG A 135 -3.44 5.23 8.33
N ARG A 136 -3.35 4.38 7.30
CA ARG A 136 -2.83 4.75 5.97
C ARG A 136 -3.62 5.92 5.40
N GLN A 137 -4.94 5.77 5.30
CA GLN A 137 -5.82 6.80 4.72
C GLN A 137 -5.77 8.10 5.52
N GLN A 138 -5.71 8.04 6.85
CA GLN A 138 -5.53 9.25 7.65
C GLN A 138 -4.18 9.95 7.37
N CYS A 139 -3.09 9.20 7.25
CA CYS A 139 -1.78 9.76 6.91
C CYS A 139 -1.83 10.47 5.56
N CYS A 140 -2.37 9.80 4.53
CA CYS A 140 -2.56 10.39 3.19
C CYS A 140 -3.40 11.67 3.24
N PHE A 141 -4.47 11.69 4.04
CA PHE A 141 -5.34 12.85 4.21
C PHE A 141 -4.62 14.03 4.88
N THR A 142 -3.88 13.77 5.96
CA THR A 142 -3.08 14.82 6.64
C THR A 142 -2.00 15.40 5.74
N GLU A 143 -1.36 14.56 4.91
CA GLU A 143 -0.35 14.99 3.95
C GLU A 143 -0.94 15.80 2.79
N MET A 144 -2.11 15.42 2.26
CA MET A 144 -2.84 16.27 1.31
C MET A 144 -3.18 17.64 1.91
N LEU A 145 -3.67 17.69 3.16
CA LEU A 145 -4.01 18.95 3.82
C LEU A 145 -2.79 19.84 4.07
N SER A 146 -1.64 19.26 4.42
CA SER A 146 -0.41 20.04 4.63
C SER A 146 0.05 20.68 3.32
N VAL A 147 0.02 19.93 2.22
CA VAL A 147 0.33 20.44 0.88
C VAL A 147 -0.63 21.57 0.52
N CYS A 148 -1.95 21.39 0.64
CA CYS A 148 -2.94 22.44 0.33
C CYS A 148 -2.79 23.71 1.18
N ASN A 149 -2.39 23.59 2.45
CA ASN A 149 -2.15 24.75 3.32
C ASN A 149 -0.85 25.49 2.99
N THR A 150 0.12 24.83 2.34
CA THR A 150 1.39 25.47 1.96
C THR A 150 1.22 26.39 0.74
N TYR A 151 0.15 26.23 -0.03
CA TYR A 151 -0.19 27.06 -1.19
C TYR A 151 -1.26 28.13 -0.91
N LYS A 152 -1.56 28.41 0.36
CA LYS A 152 -2.41 29.52 0.81
C LYS A 152 -1.57 30.61 1.46
#